data_AF-A0A962LHT4-F1
#
_entry.id   AF-A0A962LHT4-F1
#
_cell.length_a   1.000
_cell.length_b   1.000
_cell.length_c   1.000
_cell.angle_alpha   90.00
_cell.angle_beta   90.00
_cell.angle_gamma   90.00
#
_symmetry.space_group_name_H-M   'P 1'
#
loop_
_entity.id
_entity.type
_entity.pdbx_description
1 polymer ?
#
loop_
_entity_poly.entity_id
_entity_poly.type
_entity_poly.pdbx_seq_one_letter_code
_entity_poly.pdbx_strand_id
1 'polypeptide(L)'
;MDWGDVGKWIKGNAGTGASLVGSLLTGNVPGAVAAGVALVNSATGRSDPGDVLDALQTDPATLVRLKELAYENEASIRKHLEDMTRLQLEDVQREHHETQETIRSGDNAEDKLVRRTRPLQSWLSLLAAIIYVFTVKNVDVTVLGLLLALPWAYAGLRQVGKGIDSIGASVVQRAARKGGK
;
A
#
# COMPACT_ATOMS: atom_id res chain seq x y z
N MET A 1 18.48 17.86 8.25
CA MET A 1 18.62 17.53 6.82
C MET A 1 18.34 16.05 6.69
N ASP A 2 17.47 15.64 5.78
CA ASP A 2 17.13 14.22 5.60
C ASP A 2 17.44 13.72 4.18
N TRP A 3 17.39 12.39 3.99
CA TRP A 3 17.62 11.76 2.68
C TRP A 3 16.58 12.14 1.62
N GLY A 4 15.38 12.54 2.06
CA GLY A 4 14.33 13.04 1.18
C GLY A 4 14.70 14.38 0.56
N ASP A 5 15.34 15.28 1.32
CA ASP A 5 15.84 16.57 0.84
C ASP A 5 16.97 16.38 -0.18
N VAL A 6 17.90 15.46 0.09
CA VAL A 6 18.96 15.07 -0.85
C VAL A 6 18.35 14.55 -2.15
N GLY A 7 17.38 13.64 -2.07
CA GLY A 7 16.73 13.06 -3.24
C GLY A 7 15.92 14.08 -4.06
N LYS A 8 15.23 15.03 -3.41
CA LYS A 8 14.53 16.13 -4.08
C LYS A 8 15.51 17.04 -4.83
N TRP A 9 16.64 17.36 -4.22
CA TRP A 9 17.66 18.17 -4.87
C TRP A 9 18.25 17.46 -6.10
N ILE A 10 18.56 16.16 -6.00
CA ILE A 10 19.06 15.36 -7.13
C ILE A 10 18.05 15.35 -8.29
N LYS A 11 16.75 15.17 -8.01
CA LYS A 11 15.69 15.23 -9.04
C LYS A 11 15.65 16.58 -9.76
N GLY A 12 15.83 17.68 -9.03
CA GLY A 12 15.74 19.04 -9.58
C GLY A 12 17.00 19.50 -10.31
N ASN A 13 18.18 19.02 -9.92
CA ASN A 13 19.47 19.63 -10.31
C ASN A 13 20.43 18.68 -11.04
N ALA A 14 20.32 17.37 -10.86
CA ALA A 14 21.30 16.42 -11.38
C ALA A 14 20.98 15.91 -12.82
N GLY A 15 19.81 16.21 -13.38
CA GLY A 15 19.42 15.79 -14.73
C GLY A 15 19.05 14.30 -14.84
N THR A 16 18.79 13.83 -16.07
CA THR A 16 18.20 12.51 -16.36
C THR A 16 19.03 11.31 -15.90
N GLY A 17 20.36 11.43 -15.79
CA GLY A 17 21.24 10.33 -15.37
C GLY A 17 21.22 10.02 -13.86
N ALA A 18 20.76 10.95 -13.01
CA ALA A 18 20.74 10.76 -11.55
C ALA A 18 19.32 10.88 -10.94
N SER A 19 18.31 11.22 -11.76
CA SER A 19 16.91 11.32 -11.34
C SER A 19 16.34 10.01 -10.80
N LEU A 20 16.85 8.86 -11.26
CA LEU A 20 16.49 7.55 -10.71
C LEU A 20 16.94 7.43 -9.25
N VAL A 21 18.18 7.81 -8.95
CA VAL A 21 18.72 7.80 -7.57
C VAL A 21 17.94 8.76 -6.67
N GLY A 22 17.60 9.95 -7.17
CA GLY A 22 16.72 10.87 -6.44
C GLY A 22 15.31 10.31 -6.20
N SER A 23 14.81 9.46 -7.10
CA SER A 23 13.51 8.77 -6.95
C SER A 23 13.56 7.65 -5.93
N LEU A 24 14.68 6.92 -5.87
CA LEU A 24 14.92 5.92 -4.83
C LEU A 24 14.95 6.56 -3.43
N LEU A 25 15.65 7.68 -3.27
CA LEU A 25 15.79 8.41 -2.01
C LEU A 25 14.49 9.06 -1.49
N THR A 26 13.59 9.43 -2.38
CA THR A 26 12.28 10.02 -2.05
C THR A 26 11.14 9.00 -2.05
N GLY A 27 11.45 7.73 -2.33
CA GLY A 27 10.47 6.65 -2.37
C GLY A 27 9.96 6.27 -0.98
N ASN A 28 8.83 5.57 -0.96
CA ASN A 28 8.24 5.02 0.25
C ASN A 28 8.66 3.56 0.54
N VAL A 29 9.46 2.96 -0.34
CA VAL A 29 9.96 1.59 -0.18
C VAL A 29 11.30 1.62 0.54
N PRO A 30 11.41 1.13 1.79
CA PRO A 30 12.65 1.23 2.58
C PRO A 30 13.88 0.64 1.88
N GLY A 31 13.71 -0.49 1.18
CA GLY A 31 14.80 -1.11 0.41
C GLY A 31 15.26 -0.27 -0.78
N ALA A 32 14.35 0.45 -1.44
CA ALA A 32 14.70 1.36 -2.53
C ALA A 32 15.47 2.58 -2.00
N VAL A 33 15.02 3.16 -0.87
CA VAL A 33 15.73 4.27 -0.21
C VAL A 33 17.15 3.85 0.18
N ALA A 34 17.31 2.67 0.79
CA ALA A 34 18.63 2.15 1.15
C ALA A 34 19.57 1.97 -0.05
N ALA A 35 19.06 1.48 -1.18
CA ALA A 35 19.84 1.38 -2.43
C ALA A 35 20.25 2.76 -2.97
N GLY A 36 19.35 3.75 -2.90
CA GLY A 36 19.65 5.14 -3.25
C GLY A 36 20.73 5.76 -2.36
N VAL A 37 20.65 5.55 -1.04
CA VAL A 37 21.66 6.00 -0.07
C VAL A 37 23.03 5.37 -0.35
N ALA A 38 23.08 4.06 -0.63
CA ALA A 38 24.33 3.37 -0.92
C ALA A 38 25.05 3.95 -2.17
N LEU A 39 24.30 4.27 -3.23
CA LEU A 39 24.83 4.88 -4.45
C LEU A 39 25.39 6.27 -4.19
N VAL A 40 24.66 7.10 -3.44
CA VAL A 40 25.10 8.47 -3.15
C VAL A 40 26.30 8.48 -2.20
N ASN A 41 26.32 7.59 -1.21
CA ASN A 41 27.48 7.43 -0.32
C ASN A 41 28.71 6.95 -1.07
N SER A 42 28.54 6.04 -2.03
CA SER A 42 29.64 5.57 -2.88
C SER A 42 30.17 6.67 -3.80
N ALA A 43 29.30 7.54 -4.32
CA ALA A 43 29.69 8.65 -5.19
C ALA A 43 30.36 9.81 -4.45
N THR A 44 29.94 10.09 -3.21
CA THR A 44 30.44 11.24 -2.41
C THR A 44 31.52 10.85 -1.41
N GLY A 45 31.61 9.57 -1.03
CA GLY A 45 32.47 9.10 0.06
C GLY A 45 31.99 9.52 1.45
N ARG A 46 30.79 10.08 1.57
CA ARG A 46 30.20 10.60 2.81
C ARG A 46 28.95 9.80 3.19
N SER A 47 28.58 9.80 4.46
CA SER A 47 27.44 9.03 4.99
C SER A 47 26.35 9.88 5.66
N ASP A 48 26.65 11.15 5.96
CA ASP A 48 25.67 12.09 6.52
C ASP A 48 24.90 12.81 5.39
N PRO A 49 23.56 12.90 5.45
CA PRO A 49 22.75 13.56 4.41
C PRO A 49 23.13 15.03 4.15
N GLY A 50 23.53 15.76 5.19
CA GLY A 50 23.94 17.16 5.07
C GLY A 50 25.25 17.28 4.32
N ASP A 51 26.25 16.50 4.73
CA ASP A 51 27.57 16.52 4.10
C ASP A 51 27.54 15.98 2.67
N VAL A 52 26.68 14.99 2.41
CA VAL A 52 26.41 14.46 1.07
C VAL A 52 25.83 15.54 0.16
N LEU A 53 24.84 16.31 0.64
CA LEU A 53 24.25 17.34 -0.20
C LEU A 53 25.26 18.45 -0.50
N ASP A 54 26.02 18.85 0.51
CA ASP A 54 27.09 19.83 0.35
C ASP A 54 28.10 19.38 -0.71
N ALA A 55 28.55 18.12 -0.68
CA ALA A 55 29.44 17.57 -1.69
C ALA A 55 28.83 17.60 -3.11
N LEU A 56 27.55 17.23 -3.23
CA LEU A 56 26.84 17.25 -4.52
C LEU A 56 26.63 18.66 -5.07
N GLN A 57 26.51 19.67 -4.20
CA GLN A 57 26.34 21.07 -4.59
C GLN A 57 27.66 21.76 -4.95
N THR A 58 28.73 21.42 -4.23
CA THR A 58 30.02 22.13 -4.31
C THR A 58 30.99 21.49 -5.31
N ASP A 59 30.93 20.18 -5.51
CA ASP A 59 31.86 19.45 -6.38
C ASP A 59 31.15 18.83 -7.60
N PRO A 60 31.32 19.41 -8.81
CA PRO A 60 30.78 18.84 -10.05
C PRO A 60 31.29 17.42 -10.35
N ALA A 61 32.47 17.04 -9.85
CA ALA A 61 33.02 15.70 -10.07
C ALA A 61 32.20 14.62 -9.34
N THR A 62 31.66 14.92 -8.16
CA THR A 62 30.78 13.99 -7.42
C THR A 62 29.48 13.72 -8.18
N LEU A 63 28.92 14.74 -8.85
CA LEU A 63 27.74 14.59 -9.70
C LEU A 63 28.01 13.73 -10.94
N VAL A 64 29.16 13.92 -11.58
CA VAL A 64 29.58 13.10 -12.72
C VAL A 64 29.77 11.65 -12.28
N ARG A 65 30.44 11.43 -11.13
CA ARG A 65 30.65 10.10 -10.57
C ARG A 65 29.34 9.42 -10.21
N LEU A 66 28.40 10.16 -9.62
CA LEU A 66 27.06 9.65 -9.30
C LEU A 66 26.30 9.22 -10.56
N LYS A 67 26.37 10.02 -11.63
CA LYS A 67 25.74 9.67 -12.92
C LYS A 67 26.36 8.42 -13.52
N GLU A 68 27.68 8.31 -13.52
CA GLU A 68 28.39 7.14 -14.03
C GLU A 68 27.97 5.88 -13.26
N LEU A 69 27.98 5.95 -11.92
CA LEU A 69 27.57 4.85 -11.07
C LEU A 69 26.08 4.49 -11.25
N ALA A 70 25.22 5.49 -11.47
CA ALA A 70 23.80 5.28 -11.75
C ALA A 70 23.58 4.61 -13.11
N TYR A 71 24.33 4.99 -14.15
CA TYR A 71 24.28 4.36 -15.47
C TYR A 71 24.80 2.92 -15.44
N GLU A 72 25.93 2.68 -14.79
CA GLU A 72 26.52 1.36 -14.64
C GLU A 72 25.56 0.40 -13.93
N ASN A 73 24.86 0.89 -12.91
CA ASN A 73 23.96 0.08 -12.09
C ASN A 73 22.48 0.14 -12.52
N GLU A 74 22.11 0.91 -13.54
CA GLU A 74 20.69 1.20 -13.85
C GLU A 74 19.87 -0.07 -14.09
N ALA A 75 20.41 -1.01 -14.85
CA ALA A 75 19.76 -2.30 -15.13
C ALA A 75 19.67 -3.18 -13.87
N SER A 76 20.72 -3.19 -13.06
CA SER A 76 20.76 -3.94 -11.79
C SER A 76 19.75 -3.40 -10.78
N ILE A 77 19.70 -2.07 -10.62
CA ILE A 77 18.75 -1.38 -9.74
C ILE A 77 17.31 -1.66 -10.15
N ARG A 78 16.99 -1.54 -11.45
CA ARG A 78 15.64 -1.80 -11.96
C ARG A 78 15.22 -3.23 -11.70
N LYS A 79 16.09 -4.20 -12.00
CA LYS A 79 15.84 -5.62 -11.77
C LYS A 79 15.66 -5.92 -10.27
N HIS A 80 16.52 -5.37 -9.42
CA HIS A 80 16.40 -5.56 -7.97
C HIS A 80 15.10 -4.97 -7.42
N LEU A 81 14.67 -3.79 -7.90
CA LEU A 81 13.40 -3.18 -7.51
C LEU A 81 12.21 -4.03 -7.96
N GLU A 82 12.25 -4.55 -9.19
CA GLU A 82 11.23 -5.47 -9.72
C GLU A 82 11.16 -6.75 -8.88
N ASP A 83 12.31 -7.36 -8.59
CA ASP A 83 12.40 -8.57 -7.77
C ASP A 83 11.84 -8.36 -6.37
N MET A 84 12.24 -7.26 -5.71
CA MET A 84 11.72 -6.90 -4.38
C MET A 84 10.21 -6.65 -4.41
N THR A 85 9.73 -5.91 -5.41
CA THR A 85 8.29 -5.63 -5.56
C THR A 85 7.51 -6.92 -5.81
N ARG A 86 8.02 -7.79 -6.67
CA ARG A 86 7.42 -9.10 -6.94
C ARG A 86 7.35 -9.95 -5.67
N LEU A 87 8.45 -10.08 -4.93
CA LEU A 87 8.48 -10.85 -3.69
C LEU A 87 7.48 -10.31 -2.66
N GLN A 88 7.37 -8.98 -2.52
CA GLN A 88 6.38 -8.35 -1.65
C GLN A 88 4.94 -8.67 -2.09
N LEU A 89 4.65 -8.55 -3.39
CA LEU A 89 3.33 -8.85 -3.93
C LEU A 89 2.98 -10.34 -3.80
N GLU A 90 3.93 -11.23 -4.05
CA GLU A 90 3.76 -12.67 -3.84
C GLU A 90 3.49 -12.99 -2.37
N ASP A 91 4.20 -12.35 -1.44
CA ASP A 91 4.00 -12.57 -0.02
C ASP A 91 2.60 -12.13 0.44
N VAL A 92 2.16 -10.93 0.04
CA VAL A 92 0.81 -10.44 0.31
C VAL A 92 -0.26 -11.35 -0.32
N GLN A 93 -0.02 -11.83 -1.54
CA GLN A 93 -0.94 -12.77 -2.19
C GLN A 93 -0.99 -14.11 -1.46
N ARG A 94 0.14 -14.65 -0.99
CA ARG A 94 0.18 -15.87 -0.18
C ARG A 94 -0.53 -15.69 1.15
N GLU A 95 -0.30 -14.59 1.85
CA GLU A 95 -0.99 -14.27 3.11
C GLU A 95 -2.51 -14.22 2.92
N HIS A 96 -2.97 -13.55 1.86
CA HIS A 96 -4.39 -13.54 1.49
C HIS A 96 -4.92 -14.92 1.13
N HIS A 97 -4.14 -15.73 0.41
CA HIS A 97 -4.51 -17.08 0.04
C HIS A 97 -4.68 -17.97 1.27
N GLU A 98 -3.69 -18.03 2.16
CA GLU A 98 -3.72 -18.83 3.39
C GLU A 98 -4.87 -18.42 4.32
N THR A 99 -5.11 -17.10 4.44
CA THR A 99 -6.25 -16.58 5.21
C THR A 99 -7.57 -17.09 4.64
N GLN A 100 -7.74 -17.06 3.32
CA GLN A 100 -8.96 -17.52 2.67
C GLN A 100 -9.12 -19.04 2.73
N GLU A 101 -8.02 -19.80 2.62
CA GLU A 101 -8.03 -21.25 2.83
C GLU A 101 -8.46 -21.62 4.25
N THR A 102 -7.95 -20.90 5.25
CA THR A 102 -8.36 -21.10 6.66
C THR A 102 -9.85 -20.82 6.85
N ILE A 103 -10.36 -19.76 6.23
CA ILE A 103 -11.80 -19.44 6.26
C ILE A 103 -12.62 -20.55 5.57
N ARG A 104 -12.21 -20.98 4.38
CA ARG A 104 -12.89 -22.06 3.64
C ARG A 104 -12.85 -23.38 4.39
N SER A 105 -11.74 -23.69 5.06
CA SER A 105 -11.59 -24.88 5.89
C SER A 105 -12.57 -24.85 7.07
N GLY A 106 -12.69 -23.71 7.76
CA GLY A 106 -13.71 -23.52 8.80
C GLY A 106 -15.15 -23.63 8.28
N ASP A 107 -15.44 -23.07 7.10
CA ASP A 107 -16.76 -23.14 6.46
C ASP A 107 -17.10 -24.56 5.97
N ASN A 108 -16.10 -25.36 5.59
CA ASN A 108 -16.24 -26.73 5.11
C ASN A 108 -16.04 -27.80 6.20
N ALA A 109 -15.81 -27.39 7.46
CA ALA A 109 -15.60 -28.31 8.56
C ALA A 109 -16.75 -29.33 8.66
N GLU A 110 -16.40 -30.60 8.88
CA GLU A 110 -17.39 -31.68 9.03
C GLU A 110 -18.26 -31.46 10.27
N ASP A 111 -17.65 -30.94 11.34
CA ASP A 111 -18.36 -30.57 12.56
C ASP A 111 -19.33 -29.40 12.30
N LYS A 112 -20.61 -29.69 12.53
CA LYS A 112 -21.72 -28.74 12.38
C LYS A 112 -21.60 -27.55 13.32
N LEU A 113 -21.00 -27.72 14.51
CA LEU A 113 -20.81 -26.62 15.46
C LEU A 113 -19.81 -25.62 14.90
N VAL A 114 -18.62 -26.07 14.50
CA VAL A 114 -17.57 -25.23 13.91
C VAL A 114 -18.08 -24.46 12.69
N ARG A 115 -18.77 -25.15 11.78
CA ARG A 115 -19.33 -24.56 10.56
C ARG A 115 -20.40 -23.49 10.82
N ARG A 116 -21.17 -23.62 11.91
CA ARG A 116 -22.31 -22.73 12.20
C ARG A 116 -21.97 -21.59 13.15
N THR A 117 -20.91 -21.71 13.96
CA THR A 117 -20.57 -20.71 14.98
C THR A 117 -20.36 -19.31 14.39
N ARG A 118 -19.56 -19.18 13.31
CA ARG A 118 -19.27 -17.86 12.71
C ARG A 118 -20.52 -17.19 12.10
N PRO A 119 -21.36 -17.89 11.30
CA PRO A 119 -22.65 -17.35 10.88
C PRO A 119 -23.56 -16.99 12.07
N LEU A 120 -23.68 -17.88 13.06
CA LEU A 120 -24.58 -17.66 14.20
C LEU A 120 -24.20 -16.43 15.01
N GLN A 121 -22.91 -16.20 15.27
CA GLN A 121 -22.43 -14.97 15.94
C GLN A 121 -22.85 -13.71 15.17
N SER A 122 -22.71 -13.72 13.84
CA SER A 122 -23.16 -12.62 12.99
C SER A 122 -24.68 -12.41 13.08
N TRP A 123 -25.47 -13.48 12.95
CA TRP A 123 -26.94 -13.41 13.03
C TRP A 123 -27.43 -12.93 14.39
N LEU A 124 -26.83 -13.39 15.48
CA LEU A 124 -27.16 -12.95 16.84
C LEU A 124 -26.85 -11.48 17.04
N SER A 125 -25.69 -11.01 16.57
CA SER A 125 -25.30 -9.61 16.63
C SER A 125 -26.25 -8.72 15.81
N LEU A 126 -26.66 -9.17 14.62
CA LEU A 126 -27.65 -8.47 13.80
C LEU A 126 -29.01 -8.39 14.50
N LEU A 127 -29.47 -9.48 15.09
CA LEU A 127 -30.73 -9.52 15.82
C LEU A 127 -30.70 -8.60 17.04
N ALA A 128 -29.58 -8.56 17.77
CA ALA A 128 -29.35 -7.62 18.86
C ALA A 128 -29.35 -6.16 18.38
N ALA A 129 -28.74 -5.85 17.22
CA ALA A 129 -28.80 -4.53 16.60
C ALA A 129 -30.24 -4.11 16.27
N ILE A 130 -31.02 -5.02 15.68
CA ILE A 130 -32.44 -4.79 15.37
C ILE A 130 -33.22 -4.50 16.65
N ILE A 131 -33.11 -5.36 17.67
CA ILE A 131 -33.80 -5.16 18.96
C ILE A 131 -33.41 -3.83 19.58
N TYR A 132 -32.13 -3.47 19.58
CA TYR A 132 -31.63 -2.22 20.16
C TYR A 132 -32.30 -0.99 19.53
N VAL A 133 -32.38 -0.94 18.19
CA VAL A 133 -33.02 0.17 17.47
C VAL A 133 -34.51 0.28 17.80
N PHE A 134 -35.22 -0.84 17.96
CA PHE A 134 -36.66 -0.83 18.20
C PHE A 134 -37.06 -0.69 19.67
N THR A 135 -36.14 -0.87 20.63
CA THR A 135 -36.44 -0.83 22.07
C THR A 135 -36.01 0.46 22.75
N VAL A 136 -34.98 1.13 22.23
CA VAL A 136 -34.41 2.34 22.86
C VAL A 136 -34.97 3.60 22.22
N LYS A 137 -35.36 4.59 23.04
CA LYS A 137 -35.93 5.87 22.56
C LYS A 137 -34.91 6.75 21.82
N ASN A 138 -33.66 6.75 22.25
CA ASN A 138 -32.56 7.48 21.63
C ASN A 138 -31.46 6.50 21.25
N VAL A 139 -31.25 6.29 19.95
CA VAL A 139 -30.27 5.33 19.45
C VAL A 139 -28.87 5.94 19.54
N ASP A 140 -27.97 5.28 20.28
CA ASP A 140 -26.56 5.61 20.27
C ASP A 140 -25.88 4.97 19.05
N VAL A 141 -25.30 5.80 18.20
CA VAL A 141 -24.64 5.39 16.95
C VAL A 141 -23.42 4.52 17.22
N THR A 142 -22.71 4.74 18.34
CA THR A 142 -21.54 3.94 18.71
C THR A 142 -21.97 2.52 19.10
N VAL A 143 -23.05 2.39 19.89
CA VAL A 143 -23.59 1.07 20.28
C VAL A 143 -24.14 0.34 19.06
N LEU A 144 -24.88 1.04 18.19
CA LEU A 144 -25.38 0.46 16.95
C LEU A 144 -24.23 0.00 16.03
N GLY A 145 -23.18 0.80 15.88
CA GLY A 145 -22.00 0.46 15.10
C GLY A 145 -21.28 -0.78 15.62
N LEU A 146 -21.15 -0.93 16.94
CA LEU A 146 -20.58 -2.12 17.56
C LEU A 146 -21.43 -3.37 17.30
N LEU A 147 -22.76 -3.28 17.40
CA LEU A 147 -23.66 -4.40 17.12
C LEU A 147 -23.68 -4.79 15.63
N LEU A 148 -23.41 -3.85 14.72
CA LEU A 148 -23.32 -4.10 13.27
C LEU A 148 -21.93 -4.52 12.80
N ALA A 149 -20.90 -4.44 13.65
CA ALA A 149 -19.52 -4.78 13.27
C ALA A 149 -19.38 -6.24 12.80
N LEU A 150 -19.94 -7.21 13.54
CA LEU A 150 -19.87 -8.63 13.18
C LEU A 150 -20.68 -8.96 11.90
N PRO A 151 -21.93 -8.47 11.74
CA PRO A 151 -22.67 -8.61 10.49
C PRO A 151 -21.94 -8.04 9.27
N TRP A 152 -21.34 -6.86 9.41
CA TRP A 152 -20.56 -6.26 8.33
C TRP A 152 -19.26 -7.00 8.06
N ALA A 153 -18.55 -7.49 9.07
CA ALA A 153 -17.36 -8.31 8.84
C ALA A 153 -17.71 -9.63 8.12
N TYR A 154 -18.82 -10.26 8.49
CA TYR A 154 -19.31 -11.50 7.88
C TYR A 154 -19.81 -11.28 6.43
N ALA A 155 -20.59 -10.23 6.18
CA ALA A 155 -21.14 -9.92 4.85
C ALA A 155 -20.15 -9.18 3.92
N GLY A 156 -19.26 -8.38 4.49
CA GLY A 156 -18.52 -7.31 3.81
C GLY A 156 -17.13 -7.65 3.29
N LEU A 157 -16.50 -8.76 3.70
CA LEU A 157 -15.22 -9.18 3.08
C LEU A 157 -15.39 -10.07 1.83
N ARG A 158 -16.61 -10.43 1.46
CA ARG A 158 -16.89 -11.20 0.22
C ARG A 158 -17.33 -10.36 -0.97
N GLN A 159 -17.72 -9.08 -0.81
CA GLN A 159 -18.38 -8.32 -1.89
C GLN A 159 -18.22 -6.77 -1.86
N VAL A 160 -17.59 -6.13 -0.86
CA VAL A 160 -17.55 -4.64 -0.82
C VAL A 160 -16.92 -4.03 -2.09
N GLY A 161 -15.94 -4.71 -2.71
CA GLY A 161 -15.43 -4.35 -4.04
C GLY A 161 -16.54 -4.24 -5.09
N LYS A 162 -17.35 -5.29 -5.27
CA LYS A 162 -18.44 -5.30 -6.26
C LYS A 162 -19.50 -4.22 -6.04
N GLY A 163 -19.80 -3.88 -4.78
CA GLY A 163 -20.74 -2.81 -4.46
C GLY A 163 -20.22 -1.44 -4.90
N ILE A 164 -19.00 -1.10 -4.50
CA ILE A 164 -18.35 0.18 -4.85
C ILE A 164 -18.05 0.25 -6.34
N ASP A 165 -17.59 -0.84 -6.96
CA ASP A 165 -17.29 -0.93 -8.39
C ASP A 165 -18.56 -0.75 -9.25
N SER A 166 -19.71 -1.26 -8.80
CA SER A 166 -21.00 -1.07 -9.49
C SER A 166 -21.51 0.39 -9.44
N ILE A 167 -21.22 1.09 -8.35
CA ILE A 167 -21.55 2.52 -8.20
C ILE A 167 -20.61 3.36 -9.09
N GLY A 168 -19.31 3.05 -9.10
CA GLY A 168 -18.35 3.71 -9.98
C GLY A 168 -18.69 3.53 -11.46
N ALA A 169 -19.00 2.30 -11.88
CA ALA A 169 -19.36 1.98 -13.27
C ALA A 169 -20.64 2.70 -13.74
N SER A 170 -21.64 2.80 -12.87
CA SER A 170 -22.92 3.46 -13.21
C SER A 170 -22.81 4.99 -13.29
N VAL A 171 -21.92 5.60 -12.50
CA VAL A 171 -21.61 7.03 -12.59
C VAL A 171 -20.89 7.35 -13.91
N VAL A 172 -19.90 6.55 -14.30
CA VAL A 172 -19.18 6.69 -15.57
C VAL A 172 -20.12 6.53 -16.77
N GLN A 173 -21.02 5.54 -16.75
CA GLN A 173 -22.03 5.35 -17.80
C GLN A 173 -23.01 6.52 -17.93
N ARG A 174 -23.38 7.16 -16.82
CA ARG A 174 -24.26 8.35 -16.82
C ARG A 174 -23.53 9.60 -17.33
N ALA A 175 -22.25 9.74 -17.03
CA ALA A 175 -21.42 10.83 -17.56
C ALA A 175 -21.22 10.70 -19.08
N ALA A 176 -20.93 9.48 -19.57
CA ALA A 176 -20.79 9.20 -20.99
C ALA A 176 -22.07 9.46 -21.80
N ARG A 177 -23.25 9.22 -21.21
CA ARG A 177 -24.55 9.55 -21.85
C ARG A 177 -24.87 11.04 -21.87
N LYS A 178 -24.28 11.86 -20.98
CA LYS A 178 -24.52 13.31 -20.92
C LYS A 178 -23.56 14.14 -21.78
N GLY A 179 -22.38 13.62 -22.12
CA GLY A 179 -21.38 14.30 -22.96
C GLY A 179 -21.50 14.03 -24.47
N GLY A 180 -22.50 13.27 -24.90
CA GLY A 180 -22.72 12.88 -26.31
C GLY A 180 -23.84 13.67 -27.01
N LYS A 181 -23.96 14.97 -26.73
CA LYS A 181 -24.75 15.91 -27.53
C LYS A 181 -23.94 17.17 -27.78
#